data_AF-A0A7S8MZ86-F1
#
_entry.id   AF-A0A7S8MZ86-F1
#
_cell.length_a   1.000
_cell.length_b   1.000
_cell.length_c   1.000
_cell.angle_alpha   90.00
_cell.angle_beta   90.00
_cell.angle_gamma   90.00
#
_symmetry.space_group_name_H-M   'P 1'
#
loop_
_entity.id
_entity.type
_entity.pdbx_description
1 polymer ?
#
loop_
_entity_poly.entity_id
_entity_poly.type
_entity_poly.pdbx_seq_one_letter_code
_entity_poly.pdbx_strand_id
1 'polypeptide(L)'
;MTGCRHWIGSDTTGHVCGNPVHRFSLCEKHFEAELARTKRRQESERVQRENAEARWRQRNAPKLPGWRVALERAEAEYTRRTTSPVEDRAAYGGLMSSAVIRAQRSHLSDTNVARVAELDRIITRLRANITRMERQQ
;
A
#
# COMPACT_ATOMS: atom_id res chain seq x y z
N MET A 1 -21.04 -35.02 29.52
CA MET A 1 -19.57 -34.86 29.67
C MET A 1 -19.03 -34.13 28.45
N THR A 2 -18.51 -32.92 28.61
CA THR A 2 -17.86 -32.15 27.54
C THR A 2 -16.41 -32.61 27.41
N GLY A 3 -16.14 -33.54 26.49
CA GLY A 3 -14.79 -34.03 26.16
C GLY A 3 -14.11 -33.19 25.08
N CYS A 4 -12.78 -33.27 25.01
CA CYS A 4 -11.94 -32.58 24.04
C CYS A 4 -12.33 -33.00 22.61
N ARG A 5 -12.71 -32.02 21.79
CA ARG A 5 -13.17 -32.25 20.40
C ARG A 5 -12.04 -32.29 19.37
N HIS A 6 -10.78 -32.34 19.80
CA HIS A 6 -9.65 -32.38 18.88
C HIS A 6 -9.60 -33.73 18.16
N TRP A 7 -9.42 -33.70 16.84
CA TRP A 7 -9.26 -34.87 16.00
C TRP A 7 -7.82 -35.37 16.04
N ILE A 8 -7.60 -36.65 16.33
CA ILE A 8 -6.29 -37.28 16.40
C ILE A 8 -6.21 -38.37 15.32
N GLY A 9 -5.20 -38.30 14.44
CA GLY A 9 -4.96 -39.28 13.38
C GLY A 9 -5.18 -38.71 11.97
N SER A 10 -4.78 -39.48 10.95
CA SER A 10 -5.03 -39.13 9.55
C SER A 10 -6.48 -39.38 9.15
N ASP A 11 -6.88 -38.73 8.08
CA ASP A 11 -8.25 -38.42 7.65
C ASP A 11 -9.20 -39.63 7.57
N THR A 12 -8.67 -40.85 7.47
CA THR A 12 -9.44 -42.10 7.28
C THR A 12 -9.59 -42.98 8.53
N THR A 13 -8.81 -42.78 9.59
CA THR A 13 -8.86 -43.61 10.83
C THR A 13 -8.80 -42.82 12.13
N GLY A 14 -8.88 -41.49 12.05
CA GLY A 14 -8.79 -40.64 13.21
C GLY A 14 -9.95 -40.82 14.20
N HIS A 15 -9.67 -40.54 15.48
CA HIS A 15 -10.64 -40.52 16.55
C HIS A 15 -10.59 -39.19 17.30
N VAL A 16 -11.70 -38.82 17.94
CA VAL A 16 -11.77 -37.61 18.77
C VAL A 16 -11.14 -37.89 20.13
N CYS A 17 -10.32 -36.97 20.62
CA CYS A 17 -9.54 -37.13 21.85
C CYS A 17 -10.37 -37.57 23.08
N GLY A 18 -11.51 -36.93 23.32
CA GLY A 18 -12.40 -37.28 24.43
C GLY A 18 -11.93 -36.91 25.85
N ASN A 19 -10.65 -36.53 26.04
CA ASN A 19 -10.12 -36.13 27.36
C ASN A 19 -10.89 -34.94 27.98
N PRO A 20 -10.86 -34.79 29.32
CA PRO A 20 -11.48 -33.65 30.00
C PRO A 20 -11.06 -32.31 29.38
N VAL A 21 -12.04 -31.46 29.09
CA VAL A 21 -11.81 -30.12 28.55
C VAL A 21 -11.22 -29.24 29.63
N HIS A 22 -10.20 -28.47 29.27
CA HIS A 22 -9.61 -27.44 30.12
C HIS A 22 -9.97 -26.03 29.63
N ARG A 23 -9.67 -25.71 28.35
CA ARG A 23 -9.96 -24.40 27.73
C ARG A 23 -10.38 -24.58 26.27
N PHE A 24 -11.29 -23.72 25.79
CA PHE A 24 -11.71 -23.67 24.38
C PHE A 24 -12.11 -25.03 23.78
N SER A 25 -12.79 -25.90 24.55
CA SER A 25 -13.16 -27.26 24.12
C SER A 25 -11.98 -28.21 23.82
N LEU A 26 -10.77 -27.85 24.27
CA LEU A 26 -9.55 -28.65 24.15
C LEU A 26 -9.07 -29.10 25.53
N CYS A 27 -8.45 -30.27 25.59
CA CYS A 27 -7.64 -30.66 26.74
C CYS A 27 -6.32 -29.86 26.73
N GLU A 28 -5.63 -29.82 27.86
CA GLU A 28 -4.39 -29.04 28.04
C GLU A 28 -3.35 -29.32 26.94
N LYS A 29 -3.06 -30.59 26.64
CA LYS A 29 -2.12 -30.99 25.60
C LYS A 29 -2.49 -30.48 24.20
N HIS A 30 -3.77 -30.55 23.82
CA HIS A 30 -4.22 -30.06 22.50
C HIS A 30 -4.27 -28.54 22.44
N PHE A 31 -4.60 -27.88 23.55
CA PHE A 31 -4.52 -26.43 23.65
C PHE A 31 -3.07 -25.93 23.46
N GLU A 32 -2.10 -26.54 24.13
CA GLU A 32 -0.68 -26.23 23.96
C GLU A 32 -0.19 -26.49 22.54
N ALA A 33 -0.63 -27.59 21.92
CA ALA A 33 -0.29 -27.92 20.54
C ALA A 33 -0.82 -26.86 19.56
N GLU A 34 -2.07 -26.42 19.70
CA GLU A 34 -2.65 -25.36 18.87
C GLU A 34 -2.00 -24.00 19.13
N LEU A 35 -1.65 -23.69 20.38
CA LEU A 35 -0.87 -22.51 20.72
C LEU A 35 0.49 -22.52 20.01
N ALA A 36 1.21 -23.65 20.06
CA ALA A 36 2.50 -23.81 19.40
C ALA A 36 2.40 -23.75 17.87
N ARG A 37 1.31 -24.27 17.27
CA ARG A 37 1.03 -24.15 15.83
C ARG A 37 0.78 -22.71 15.43
N THR A 38 -0.02 -21.99 16.22
CA THR A 38 -0.34 -20.58 15.99
C THR A 38 0.92 -19.71 16.08
N LYS A 39 1.75 -19.91 17.12
CA LYS A 39 3.04 -19.22 17.26
C LYS A 39 3.97 -19.48 16.07
N ARG A 40 4.11 -20.75 15.64
CA ARG A 40 4.91 -21.11 14.46
C ARG A 40 4.38 -20.48 13.18
N ARG A 41 3.06 -20.38 13.00
CA ARG A 41 2.45 -19.69 11.86
C ARG A 41 2.74 -18.19 11.89
N GLN A 42 2.58 -17.54 13.04
CA GLN A 42 2.89 -16.11 13.19
C GLN A 42 4.37 -15.82 12.92
N GLU A 43 5.26 -16.68 13.42
CA GLU A 43 6.69 -16.57 13.17
C GLU A 43 7.03 -16.77 11.69
N SER A 44 6.45 -17.79 11.04
CA SER A 44 6.70 -18.03 9.62
C SER A 44 6.13 -16.91 8.75
N GLU A 45 4.96 -16.36 9.08
CA GLU A 45 4.40 -15.18 8.43
C GLU A 45 5.29 -13.94 8.60
N ARG A 46 5.85 -13.73 9.79
CA ARG A 46 6.82 -12.65 10.05
C ARG A 46 8.06 -12.81 9.18
N VAL A 47 8.68 -14.00 9.18
CA VAL A 47 9.86 -14.31 8.37
C VAL A 47 9.57 -14.17 6.87
N GLN A 48 8.39 -14.61 6.42
CA GLN A 48 7.97 -14.44 5.02
C GLN A 48 7.82 -12.96 4.65
N ARG A 49 7.23 -12.13 5.52
CA ARG A 49 7.11 -10.68 5.30
C ARG A 49 8.48 -10.00 5.24
N GLU A 50 9.38 -10.33 6.16
CA GLU A 50 10.75 -9.81 6.19
C GLU A 50 11.52 -10.19 4.92
N ASN A 51 11.41 -11.46 4.50
CA ASN A 51 12.03 -11.94 3.26
C ASN A 51 11.44 -11.27 2.02
N ALA A 52 10.12 -11.09 1.96
CA ALA A 52 9.46 -10.39 0.87
C ALA A 52 9.90 -8.93 0.79
N GLU A 53 10.04 -8.26 1.94
CA GLU A 53 10.55 -6.88 2.03
C GLU A 53 12.01 -6.79 1.58
N ALA A 54 12.88 -7.68 2.05
CA ALA A 54 14.27 -7.74 1.63
C ALA A 54 14.41 -7.96 0.11
N ARG A 55 13.64 -8.91 -0.45
CA ARG A 55 13.60 -9.15 -1.90
C ARG A 55 13.03 -7.97 -2.68
N TRP A 56 12.05 -7.27 -2.13
CA TRP A 56 11.52 -6.06 -2.74
C TRP A 56 12.59 -4.96 -2.75
N ARG A 57 13.30 -4.74 -1.64
CA ARG A 57 14.39 -3.76 -1.55
C ARG A 57 15.52 -4.07 -2.52
N GLN A 58 16.03 -5.31 -2.54
CA GLN A 58 17.12 -5.70 -3.45
C GLN A 58 16.77 -5.45 -4.92
N ARG A 59 15.54 -5.76 -5.34
CA ARG A 59 15.06 -5.53 -6.71
C ARG A 59 14.88 -4.05 -7.06
N ASN A 60 14.68 -3.19 -6.07
CA ASN A 60 14.29 -1.79 -6.29
C ASN A 60 15.36 -0.78 -5.86
N ALA A 61 16.36 -1.17 -5.07
CA ALA A 61 17.52 -0.35 -4.72
C ALA A 61 18.17 0.35 -5.92
N PRO A 62 18.47 -0.33 -7.06
CA PRO A 62 19.04 0.35 -8.22
C PRO A 62 18.07 1.33 -8.90
N LYS A 63 16.76 1.22 -8.64
CA LYS A 63 15.75 2.11 -9.22
C LYS A 63 15.55 3.39 -8.41
N LEU A 64 16.03 3.45 -7.17
CA LEU A 64 15.80 4.57 -6.26
C LEU A 64 16.26 5.93 -6.84
N PRO A 65 17.46 6.07 -7.44
CA PRO A 65 17.85 7.33 -8.08
C PRO A 65 16.92 7.71 -9.23
N GLY A 66 16.54 6.73 -10.06
CA GLY A 66 15.60 6.94 -11.18
C GLY A 66 14.20 7.36 -10.71
N TRP A 67 13.72 6.83 -9.59
CA TRP A 67 12.45 7.23 -8.99
C TRP A 67 12.48 8.68 -8.48
N ARG A 68 13.59 9.13 -7.90
CA ARG A 68 13.76 10.53 -7.46
C ARG A 68 13.72 11.50 -8.63
N VAL A 69 14.45 11.20 -9.71
CA VAL A 69 14.42 12.02 -10.94
C VAL A 69 13.04 12.01 -11.59
N ALA A 70 12.37 10.85 -11.63
CA ALA A 70 11.01 10.75 -12.15
C ALA A 70 10.00 11.54 -11.31
N LEU A 71 10.17 11.54 -9.98
CA LEU A 71 9.33 12.29 -9.05
C LEU A 71 9.49 13.80 -9.30
N GLU A 72 10.73 14.29 -9.34
CA GLU A 72 11.03 15.70 -9.59
C GLU A 72 10.42 16.17 -10.93
N ARG A 73 10.58 15.37 -11.99
CA ARG A 73 9.98 15.68 -13.31
C ARG A 73 8.46 15.70 -13.27
N ALA A 74 7.84 14.74 -12.58
CA ALA A 74 6.39 14.66 -12.46
C ALA A 74 5.83 15.82 -11.64
N GLU A 75 6.48 16.19 -10.53
CA GLU A 75 6.11 17.33 -9.69
C GLU A 75 6.26 18.66 -10.43
N ALA A 76 7.34 18.83 -11.21
CA ALA A 76 7.52 19.99 -12.06
C ALA A 76 6.44 20.08 -13.15
N GLU A 77 6.08 18.96 -13.81
CA GLU A 77 5.00 18.95 -14.80
C GLU A 77 3.63 19.23 -14.16
N TYR A 78 3.35 18.61 -13.02
CA TYR A 78 2.12 18.82 -12.25
C TYR A 78 1.97 20.30 -11.91
N THR A 79 3.01 20.90 -11.31
CA THR A 79 3.02 22.32 -10.93
C THR A 79 2.75 23.21 -12.15
N ARG A 80 3.45 23.01 -13.27
CA ARG A 80 3.21 23.80 -14.50
C ARG A 80 1.76 23.74 -14.99
N ARG A 81 1.10 22.59 -14.85
CA ARG A 81 -0.29 22.38 -15.32
C ARG A 81 -1.34 22.89 -14.36
N THR A 82 -1.04 22.92 -13.05
CA THR A 82 -1.95 23.38 -12.00
C THR A 82 -1.76 24.83 -11.61
N THR A 83 -0.60 25.44 -11.89
CA THR A 83 -0.39 26.88 -11.70
C THR A 83 -1.38 27.66 -12.54
N SER A 84 -2.06 28.62 -11.91
CA SER A 84 -3.00 29.49 -12.60
C SER A 84 -2.29 30.18 -13.78
N PRO A 85 -2.83 30.12 -15.01
CA PRO A 85 -2.27 30.83 -16.16
C PRO A 85 -2.35 32.36 -16.03
N VAL A 86 -3.03 32.87 -14.99
CA VAL A 86 -3.23 34.30 -14.74
C VAL A 86 -2.88 34.57 -13.29
N GLU A 87 -1.84 35.38 -13.07
CA GLU A 87 -1.35 35.75 -11.74
C GLU A 87 -2.05 37.00 -11.17
N ASP A 88 -2.66 37.83 -12.03
CA ASP A 88 -3.20 39.14 -11.65
C ASP A 88 -4.71 39.12 -11.41
N ARG A 89 -5.10 39.47 -10.18
CA ARG A 89 -6.51 39.54 -9.72
C ARG A 89 -7.25 40.73 -10.34
N ALA A 90 -6.56 41.78 -10.78
CA ALA A 90 -7.18 42.97 -11.39
C ALA A 90 -7.86 42.67 -12.74
N ALA A 91 -7.45 41.59 -13.44
CA ALA A 91 -8.06 41.15 -14.69
C ALA A 91 -9.42 40.43 -14.52
N TYR A 92 -9.85 40.13 -13.28
CA TYR A 92 -11.11 39.41 -13.01
C TYR A 92 -12.33 40.33 -12.88
N GLY A 93 -12.12 41.63 -12.65
CA GLY A 93 -13.20 42.62 -12.50
C GLY A 93 -13.59 43.34 -13.80
N GLY A 94 -12.90 43.07 -14.92
CA GLY A 94 -13.14 43.71 -16.22
C GLY A 94 -13.34 42.70 -17.36
N LEU A 95 -13.55 43.20 -18.58
CA LEU A 95 -13.62 42.41 -19.82
C LEU A 95 -12.34 41.57 -19.98
N MET A 96 -12.42 40.28 -19.64
CA MET A 96 -11.29 39.36 -19.83
C MET A 96 -10.89 39.33 -21.31
N SER A 97 -9.60 39.53 -21.59
CA SER A 97 -9.09 39.43 -22.95
C SER A 97 -9.27 38.01 -23.50
N SER A 98 -9.52 37.87 -24.81
CA SER A 98 -9.74 36.57 -25.45
C SER A 98 -8.58 35.59 -25.24
N ALA A 99 -7.35 36.11 -25.10
CA ALA A 99 -6.15 35.33 -24.79
C ALA A 99 -6.23 34.67 -23.41
N VAL A 100 -6.69 35.41 -22.40
CA VAL A 100 -6.85 34.89 -21.03
C VAL A 100 -7.94 33.81 -20.97
N ILE A 101 -9.08 34.04 -21.61
CA ILE A 101 -10.17 33.06 -21.69
C ILE A 101 -9.69 31.76 -22.36
N ARG A 102 -8.89 31.88 -23.43
CA ARG A 102 -8.32 30.72 -24.14
C ARG A 102 -7.34 29.95 -23.27
N ALA A 103 -6.47 30.65 -22.54
CA ALA A 103 -5.53 30.03 -21.61
C ALA A 103 -6.26 29.28 -20.49
N GLN A 104 -7.27 29.90 -19.85
CA GLN A 104 -8.09 29.24 -18.83
C GLN A 104 -8.83 28.01 -19.37
N ARG A 105 -9.43 28.10 -20.56
CA ARG A 105 -10.08 26.93 -21.20
C ARG A 105 -9.11 25.78 -21.45
N SER A 106 -7.87 26.06 -21.85
CA SER A 106 -6.87 25.00 -22.02
C SER A 106 -6.46 24.35 -20.70
N HIS A 107 -6.32 25.14 -19.62
CA HIS A 107 -6.02 24.62 -18.28
C HIS A 107 -7.17 23.79 -17.69
N LEU A 108 -8.42 24.16 -17.98
CA LEU A 108 -9.61 23.45 -17.54
C LEU A 108 -10.09 22.39 -18.54
N SER A 109 -9.32 22.12 -19.61
CA SER A 109 -9.68 21.11 -20.59
C SER A 109 -9.64 19.70 -19.98
N ASP A 110 -10.55 18.83 -20.41
CA ASP A 110 -10.61 17.43 -19.93
C ASP A 110 -9.28 16.70 -20.13
N THR A 111 -8.56 16.99 -21.21
CA THR A 111 -7.22 16.45 -21.46
C THR A 111 -6.20 16.90 -20.41
N ASN A 112 -6.22 18.19 -20.02
CA ASN A 112 -5.32 18.66 -18.98
C ASN A 112 -5.69 18.09 -17.61
N VAL A 113 -6.99 18.04 -17.28
CA VAL A 113 -7.48 17.45 -16.03
C VAL A 113 -7.11 15.97 -15.93
N ALA A 114 -7.31 15.19 -17.00
CA ALA A 114 -6.92 13.79 -17.05
C ALA A 114 -5.41 13.61 -16.85
N ARG A 115 -4.60 14.46 -17.48
CA ARG A 115 -3.13 14.44 -17.32
C ARG A 115 -2.69 14.80 -15.91
N VAL A 116 -3.31 15.80 -15.28
CA VAL A 116 -3.05 16.18 -13.88
C VAL A 116 -3.38 15.03 -12.93
N ALA A 117 -4.53 14.36 -13.12
CA ALA A 117 -4.92 13.20 -12.33
C ALA A 117 -3.95 12.01 -12.50
N GLU A 118 -3.43 11.80 -13.71
CA GLU A 118 -2.40 10.80 -13.97
C GLU A 118 -1.09 11.14 -13.23
N LEU A 119 -0.64 12.38 -13.32
CA LEU A 119 0.57 12.86 -12.65
C LEU A 119 0.46 12.70 -11.12
N ASP A 120 -0.69 13.03 -10.54
CA ASP A 120 -0.93 12.86 -9.10
C ASP A 120 -0.78 11.40 -8.64
N ARG A 121 -1.33 10.44 -9.41
CA ARG A 121 -1.14 9.00 -9.13
C ARG A 121 0.32 8.59 -9.24
N ILE A 122 1.04 9.10 -10.24
CA ILE A 122 2.47 8.82 -10.44
C ILE A 122 3.28 9.35 -9.25
N ILE A 123 3.05 10.60 -8.86
CA ILE A 123 3.71 11.28 -7.73
C ILE A 123 3.45 10.50 -6.44
N THR A 124 2.18 10.18 -6.15
CA THR A 124 1.78 9.44 -4.95
C THR A 124 2.47 8.08 -4.87
N ARG A 125 2.49 7.33 -5.98
CA ARG A 125 3.17 6.03 -6.06
C ARG A 125 4.68 6.17 -5.86
N LEU A 126 5.33 7.14 -6.51
CA LEU A 126 6.77 7.34 -6.41
C LEU A 126 7.18 7.76 -4.99
N ARG A 127 6.45 8.70 -4.37
CA ARG A 127 6.65 9.10 -2.96
C ARG A 127 6.53 7.90 -2.03
N ALA A 128 5.46 7.09 -2.16
CA ALA A 128 5.28 5.90 -1.33
C ALA A 128 6.45 4.91 -1.47
N ASN A 129 6.93 4.67 -2.70
CA ASN A 129 8.06 3.78 -2.96
C ASN A 129 9.38 4.32 -2.40
N ILE A 130 9.64 5.62 -2.55
CA ILE A 130 10.84 6.28 -2.02
C ILE A 130 10.82 6.24 -0.48
N THR A 131 9.70 6.65 0.14
CA THR A 131 9.52 6.60 1.60
C THR A 131 9.68 5.18 2.15
N ARG A 132 9.16 4.15 1.45
CA ARG A 132 9.36 2.74 1.85
C ARG A 132 10.83 2.33 1.83
N MET A 133 11.61 2.82 0.88
CA MET A 133 13.05 2.58 0.80
C MET A 133 13.84 3.34 1.87
N GLU A 134 13.41 4.55 2.23
CA GLU A 134 14.12 5.44 3.16
C GLU A 134 13.83 5.15 4.64
N ARG A 135 12.61 4.74 5.01
CA ARG A 135 12.24 4.42 6.41
C ARG A 135 12.99 3.23 7.04
N GLN A 136 13.80 2.51 6.27
CA GLN A 136 14.55 1.33 6.74
C GLN A 136 16.07 1.47 6.55
N GLN A 137 16.55 2.68 6.24
CA GLN A 137 17.95 3.07 6.35
C GLN A 137 18.18 3.72 7.71
#